data_AF-A0ABD2NGX3-F1
#
_entry.id   AF-A0ABD2NGX3-F1
#
_cell.length_a   1.000
_cell.length_b   1.000
_cell.length_c   1.000
_cell.angle_alpha   90.00
_cell.angle_beta   90.00
_cell.angle_gamma   90.00
#
_symmetry.space_group_name_H-M   'P 1'
#
loop_
_entity.id
_entity.type
_entity.pdbx_description
1 polymer ?
#
loop_
_entity_poly.entity_id
_entity_poly.type
_entity_poly.pdbx_seq_one_letter_code
_entity_poly.pdbx_strand_id
1 'polypeptide(L)'
;MERQKAITKRILETARKESWQIHASTISTQPTEVWKAIERIQGYQATFQISGLKDGDGNLLTSPKDIPNHISETLEKQFSDENSDVEFRKYKNGVERTRLVIDYDNNHPINQLFSFKELIASIHQFRNSAA
;
A
#
# COMPACT_ATOMS: atom_id res chain seq x y z
N MET A 1 34.25 29.14 -28.16
CA MET A 1 33.12 29.12 -27.19
C MET A 1 31.78 28.76 -27.83
N GLU A 2 31.30 29.45 -28.87
CA GLU A 2 29.96 29.15 -29.45
C GLU A 2 29.84 27.75 -30.07
N ARG A 3 30.87 27.29 -30.79
CA ARG A 3 30.88 25.93 -31.34
C ARG A 3 30.78 24.84 -30.27
N GLN A 4 31.48 25.00 -29.14
CA GLN A 4 31.39 24.06 -28.01
C GLN A 4 29.98 24.06 -27.41
N LYS A 5 29.35 25.23 -27.23
CA LYS A 5 27.97 25.33 -26.75
C LYS A 5 26.98 24.63 -27.70
N ALA A 6 27.15 24.79 -29.01
CA ALA A 6 26.30 24.13 -30.01
C ALA A 6 26.46 22.60 -29.98
N ILE A 7 27.69 22.10 -29.82
CA ILE A 7 27.97 20.67 -29.71
C ILE A 7 27.36 20.11 -28.42
N THR A 8 27.55 20.78 -27.27
CA THR A 8 26.97 20.35 -26.00
C THR A 8 25.44 20.31 -26.05
N LYS A 9 24.82 21.33 -26.67
CA LYS A 9 23.36 21.37 -26.87
C LYS A 9 22.88 20.18 -27.71
N ARG A 10 23.55 19.90 -28.82
CA ARG A 10 23.22 18.76 -29.68
C ARG A 10 23.35 17.42 -28.95
N ILE A 11 24.42 17.24 -28.17
CA ILE A 11 24.63 16.02 -27.38
C ILE A 11 23.50 15.84 -26.36
N LEU A 12 23.14 16.91 -25.65
CA LEU A 12 22.06 16.87 -24.65
C LEU A 12 20.70 16.54 -25.29
N GLU A 13 20.38 17.17 -26.40
CA GLU A 13 19.14 16.93 -27.15
C GLU A 13 19.07 15.50 -27.70
N THR A 14 20.20 14.98 -28.20
CA THR A 14 20.30 13.61 -28.71
C THR A 14 20.12 12.60 -27.57
N ALA A 15 20.84 12.77 -26.45
CA ALA A 15 20.73 11.90 -25.29
C ALA A 15 19.31 11.90 -24.68
N ARG A 16 18.67 13.07 -24.62
CA ARG A 16 17.27 13.17 -24.15
C ARG A 16 16.32 12.42 -25.08
N LYS A 17 16.50 12.54 -26.40
CA LYS A 17 15.69 11.81 -27.39
C LYS A 17 15.88 10.30 -27.28
N GLU A 18 17.11 9.84 -27.17
CA GLU A 18 17.44 8.42 -27.01
C GLU A 18 16.89 7.85 -25.71
N SER A 19 17.07 8.56 -24.59
CA SER A 19 16.51 8.16 -23.29
C SER A 19 14.98 8.06 -23.34
N TRP A 20 14.31 9.01 -24.00
CA TRP A 20 12.86 8.96 -24.20
C TRP A 20 12.42 7.79 -25.10
N GLN A 21 13.14 7.52 -26.19
CA GLN A 21 12.86 6.37 -27.05
C GLN A 21 13.05 5.05 -26.32
N ILE A 22 14.11 4.92 -25.52
CA ILE A 22 14.35 3.74 -24.68
C ILE A 22 13.22 3.58 -23.67
N HIS A 23 12.88 4.65 -22.93
CA HIS A 23 11.79 4.62 -21.96
C HIS A 23 10.45 4.22 -22.60
N ALA A 24 10.09 4.83 -23.71
CA ALA A 24 8.87 4.51 -24.46
C ALA A 24 8.88 3.07 -25.00
N SER A 25 10.03 2.55 -25.43
CA SER A 25 10.16 1.15 -25.88
C SER A 25 10.10 0.14 -24.73
N THR A 26 10.52 0.53 -23.51
CA THR A 26 10.39 -0.25 -22.29
C THR A 26 8.95 -0.29 -21.78
N ILE A 27 8.16 0.76 -22.07
CA ILE A 27 6.69 0.75 -21.96
C ILE A 27 6.13 -0.05 -23.15
N SER A 28 6.59 -1.29 -23.30
CA SER A 28 5.92 -2.34 -24.08
C SER A 28 4.80 -2.94 -23.23
N THR A 29 4.02 -2.10 -22.56
CA THR A 29 2.72 -2.52 -22.03
C THR A 29 1.69 -2.13 -23.06
N GLN A 30 0.88 -3.10 -23.47
CA GLN A 30 -0.21 -2.78 -24.39
C GLN A 30 -1.06 -1.69 -23.74
N PRO A 31 -1.60 -0.70 -24.49
CA PRO A 31 -2.43 0.36 -23.92
C PRO A 31 -3.56 -0.18 -23.02
N THR A 32 -4.06 -1.37 -23.35
CA THR A 32 -5.01 -2.17 -22.57
C THR A 32 -4.52 -2.55 -21.17
N GLU A 33 -3.24 -2.88 -20.99
CA GLU A 33 -2.65 -3.20 -19.69
C GLU A 33 -2.48 -1.97 -18.82
N VAL A 34 -2.07 -0.85 -19.43
CA VAL A 34 -2.00 0.46 -18.75
C VAL A 34 -3.40 0.90 -18.30
N TRP A 35 -4.41 0.74 -19.17
CA TRP A 35 -5.79 1.07 -18.83
C TRP A 35 -6.35 0.16 -17.74
N LYS A 36 -6.06 -1.15 -17.78
CA LYS A 36 -6.38 -2.07 -16.67
C LYS A 36 -5.69 -1.66 -15.35
N ALA A 37 -4.44 -1.20 -15.40
CA ALA A 37 -3.74 -0.74 -14.21
C ALA A 37 -4.39 0.55 -13.64
N ILE A 38 -4.78 1.47 -14.51
CA ILE A 38 -5.47 2.72 -14.12
C ILE A 38 -6.85 2.43 -13.55
N GLU A 39 -7.62 1.53 -14.16
CA GLU A 39 -8.92 1.08 -13.63
C GLU A 39 -8.80 0.37 -12.27
N ARG A 40 -7.72 -0.41 -12.05
CA ARG A 40 -7.43 -1.01 -10.73
C ARG A 40 -7.15 0.05 -9.67
N ILE A 41 -6.32 1.04 -9.99
CA ILE A 41 -5.98 2.14 -9.06
C ILE A 41 -7.23 2.96 -8.72
N GLN A 42 -8.10 3.19 -9.70
CA GLN A 42 -9.35 3.92 -9.53
C GLN A 42 -10.48 3.08 -8.91
N GLY A 43 -10.27 1.79 -8.66
CA GLY A 43 -11.26 0.91 -8.03
C GLY A 43 -12.42 0.48 -8.93
N TYR A 44 -12.34 0.71 -10.25
CA TYR A 44 -13.40 0.31 -11.20
C TYR A 44 -13.47 -1.20 -11.44
N GLN A 45 -12.41 -1.94 -11.11
CA GLN A 45 -12.38 -3.40 -11.22
C GLN A 45 -12.99 -4.05 -9.97
N ALA A 46 -14.31 -4.29 -9.99
CA ALA A 46 -15.06 -4.97 -8.92
C ALA A 46 -14.82 -6.49 -8.83
N THR A 47 -13.95 -7.09 -9.64
CA THR A 47 -13.78 -8.55 -9.71
C THR A 47 -12.33 -9.00 -9.86
N PHE A 48 -11.39 -8.40 -9.12
CA PHE A 48 -10.13 -9.11 -8.87
C PHE A 48 -10.41 -10.21 -7.83
N GLN A 49 -10.87 -11.36 -8.31
CA GLN A 49 -10.89 -12.58 -7.51
C GLN A 49 -9.54 -13.27 -7.66
N ILE A 50 -8.87 -13.52 -6.54
CA ILE A 50 -7.67 -14.36 -6.52
C ILE A 50 -8.11 -15.76 -6.93
N SER A 51 -7.86 -16.14 -8.19
CA SER A 51 -8.30 -17.44 -8.73
C SER A 51 -7.60 -18.63 -8.07
N GLY A 52 -6.43 -18.39 -7.47
CA GLY A 52 -5.74 -19.36 -6.66
C GLY A 52 -4.42 -18.83 -6.10
N LEU A 53 -3.98 -19.40 -5.00
CA LEU A 53 -2.72 -19.12 -4.31
C LEU A 53 -1.90 -20.42 -4.31
N LYS A 54 -0.58 -20.34 -4.53
CA LYS A 54 0.29 -21.51 -4.31
C LYS A 54 0.84 -21.47 -2.88
N ASP A 55 0.79 -22.60 -2.20
CA ASP A 55 1.42 -22.75 -0.88
C ASP A 55 2.96 -22.89 -1.00
N GLY A 56 3.63 -22.94 0.15
CA GLY A 56 5.09 -23.12 0.24
C GLY A 56 5.60 -24.46 -0.28
N ASP A 57 4.72 -25.46 -0.44
CA ASP A 57 5.01 -26.79 -0.95
C ASP A 57 4.67 -26.93 -2.46
N GLY A 58 4.12 -25.87 -3.06
CA GLY A 58 3.77 -25.79 -4.48
C GLY A 58 2.35 -26.21 -4.84
N ASN A 59 1.49 -26.55 -3.87
CA ASN A 59 0.09 -26.92 -4.10
C ASN A 59 -0.75 -25.69 -4.41
N LEU A 60 -1.75 -25.85 -5.29
CA LEU A 60 -2.63 -24.76 -5.70
C LEU A 60 -3.91 -24.73 -4.84
N LEU A 61 -4.02 -23.72 -3.99
CA LEU A 61 -5.22 -23.39 -3.22
C LEU A 61 -6.16 -22.54 -4.09
N THR A 62 -7.34 -23.06 -4.42
CA THR A 62 -8.34 -22.35 -5.24
C THR A 62 -9.62 -22.03 -4.46
N SER A 63 -9.73 -22.54 -3.24
CA SER A 63 -10.90 -22.39 -2.39
C SER A 63 -10.95 -21.00 -1.74
N PRO A 64 -12.10 -20.31 -1.79
CA PRO A 64 -12.29 -18.99 -1.17
C PRO A 64 -12.11 -18.96 0.35
N LYS A 65 -12.15 -20.12 1.02
CA LYS A 65 -11.91 -20.24 2.47
C LYS A 65 -10.45 -20.57 2.78
N ASP A 66 -9.84 -21.40 1.95
CA ASP A 66 -8.51 -21.92 2.22
C ASP A 66 -7.43 -20.87 1.91
N ILE A 67 -7.68 -19.98 0.94
CA ILE A 67 -6.76 -18.86 0.62
C ILE A 67 -6.62 -17.89 1.81
N PRO A 68 -7.70 -17.31 2.39
CA PRO A 68 -7.57 -16.44 3.57
C PRO A 68 -6.98 -17.14 4.80
N ASN A 69 -7.34 -18.40 5.04
CA ASN A 69 -6.80 -19.18 6.16
C ASN A 69 -5.30 -19.37 6.00
N HIS A 70 -4.84 -19.78 4.81
CA HIS A 70 -3.41 -19.97 4.55
C HIS A 70 -2.63 -18.66 4.65
N ILE A 71 -3.19 -17.54 4.18
CA ILE A 71 -2.60 -16.22 4.38
C ILE A 71 -2.48 -15.90 5.87
N SER A 72 -3.55 -16.12 6.64
CA SER A 72 -3.57 -15.84 8.07
C SER A 72 -2.52 -16.65 8.82
N GLU A 73 -2.43 -17.96 8.56
CA GLU A 73 -1.43 -18.85 9.16
C GLU A 73 0.00 -18.45 8.78
N THR A 74 0.21 -18.01 7.53
CA THR A 74 1.54 -17.57 7.06
C THR A 74 1.96 -16.29 7.76
N LEU A 75 1.06 -15.32 7.87
CA LEU A 75 1.32 -14.07 8.57
C LEU A 75 1.54 -14.33 10.06
N GLU A 76 0.73 -15.18 10.70
CA GLU A 76 0.91 -15.55 12.10
C GLU A 76 2.30 -16.18 12.35
N LYS A 77 2.76 -17.06 11.45
CA LYS A 77 4.11 -17.62 11.53
C LYS A 77 5.20 -16.57 11.32
N GLN A 78 5.05 -15.69 10.32
CA GLN A 78 6.06 -14.66 10.03
C GLN A 78 6.16 -13.58 11.11
N PHE A 79 5.03 -13.20 11.68
CA PHE A 79 4.93 -12.18 12.72
C PHE A 79 4.86 -12.77 14.13
N SER A 80 5.01 -14.10 14.26
CA SER A 80 5.16 -14.75 15.56
C SER A 80 6.34 -14.14 16.28
N ASP A 81 6.19 -13.96 17.59
CA ASP A 81 7.27 -13.45 18.43
C ASP A 81 8.53 -14.32 18.31
N GLU A 82 8.39 -15.61 18.02
CA GLU A 82 9.51 -16.53 17.80
C GLU A 82 10.43 -16.10 16.63
N ASN A 83 9.88 -15.43 15.62
CA ASN A 83 10.62 -14.96 14.44
C ASN A 83 11.15 -13.52 14.61
N SER A 84 10.84 -12.87 15.73
CA SER A 84 11.31 -11.51 16.04
C SER A 84 12.56 -11.53 16.91
N ASP A 85 13.38 -10.49 16.79
CA ASP A 85 14.64 -10.40 17.52
C ASP A 85 14.45 -10.43 19.05
N VAL A 86 15.40 -11.04 19.76
CA VAL A 86 15.31 -11.23 21.22
C VAL A 86 15.30 -9.90 21.96
N GLU A 87 16.01 -8.89 21.47
CA GLU A 87 16.02 -7.54 22.05
C GLU A 87 14.66 -6.86 21.84
N PHE A 88 14.10 -6.95 20.63
CA PHE A 88 12.77 -6.45 20.32
C PHE A 88 11.69 -7.10 21.19
N ARG A 89 11.74 -8.43 21.37
CA ARG A 89 10.80 -9.15 22.25
C ARG A 89 10.87 -8.68 23.69
N LYS A 90 12.07 -8.46 24.23
CA LYS A 90 12.24 -7.97 25.60
C LYS A 90 11.64 -6.57 25.74
N TYR A 91 11.89 -5.70 24.76
CA TYR A 91 11.31 -4.36 24.70
C TYR A 91 9.78 -4.41 24.63
N LYS A 92 9.21 -5.14 23.66
CA LYS A 92 7.76 -5.34 23.48
C LYS A 92 7.11 -5.84 24.76
N ASN A 93 7.62 -6.92 25.35
CA ASN A 93 7.08 -7.47 26.61
C ASN A 93 7.18 -6.48 27.79
N GLY A 94 8.18 -5.60 27.80
CA GLY A 94 8.29 -4.52 28.78
C GLY A 94 7.21 -3.46 28.58
N VAL A 95 7.01 -3.03 27.33
CA VAL A 95 6.00 -2.03 26.96
C VAL A 95 4.58 -2.56 27.18
N GLU A 96 4.27 -3.77 26.73
CA GLU A 96 2.93 -4.37 26.84
C GLU A 96 2.51 -4.65 28.29
N ARG A 97 3.47 -4.86 29.20
CA ARG A 97 3.20 -4.96 30.65
C ARG A 97 2.90 -3.60 31.30
N THR A 98 3.19 -2.51 30.61
CA THR A 98 2.87 -1.18 31.10
C THR A 98 1.36 -1.01 31.05
N ARG A 99 0.74 -0.90 32.23
CA ARG A 99 -0.69 -0.61 32.32
C ARG A 99 -0.93 0.76 31.68
N LEU A 100 -1.64 0.78 30.55
CA LEU A 100 -2.12 2.01 29.96
C LEU A 100 -3.11 2.64 30.95
N VAL A 101 -2.68 3.72 31.61
CA VAL A 101 -3.58 4.60 32.33
C VAL A 101 -4.23 5.46 31.26
N ILE A 102 -5.36 4.98 30.75
CA ILE A 102 -6.17 5.78 29.84
C ILE A 102 -6.95 6.75 30.74
N ASP A 103 -6.43 7.97 30.84
CA ASP A 103 -7.12 9.07 31.50
C ASP A 103 -8.25 9.51 30.58
N TYR A 104 -9.43 8.92 30.81
CA TYR A 104 -10.62 9.27 30.06
C TYR A 104 -11.15 10.59 30.59
N ASP A 105 -11.20 11.61 29.74
CA ASP A 105 -12.07 12.74 30.00
C ASP A 105 -13.51 12.22 30.08
N ASN A 106 -14.13 12.33 31.25
CA ASN A 106 -15.52 11.91 31.46
C ASN A 106 -16.50 12.65 30.53
N ASN A 107 -16.10 13.76 29.92
CA ASN A 107 -16.88 14.47 28.90
C ASN A 107 -16.84 13.81 27.51
N HIS A 108 -15.86 12.95 27.26
CA HIS A 108 -15.66 12.27 25.97
C HIS A 108 -15.44 10.77 26.17
N PRO A 109 -16.49 10.03 26.58
CA PRO A 109 -16.39 8.59 26.77
C PRO A 109 -15.97 7.89 25.47
N ILE A 110 -15.00 6.99 25.56
CA ILE A 110 -14.61 6.15 24.42
C ILE A 110 -15.77 5.22 24.07
N ASN A 111 -15.94 4.95 22.78
CA ASN A 111 -17.04 4.17 22.21
C ASN A 111 -18.42 4.81 22.39
N GLN A 112 -18.48 6.13 22.58
CA GLN A 112 -19.76 6.84 22.48
C GLN A 112 -20.35 6.66 21.09
N LEU A 113 -21.66 6.39 21.04
CA LEU A 113 -22.42 6.38 19.80
C LEU A 113 -22.33 7.78 19.18
N PHE A 114 -21.73 7.88 18.00
CA PHE A 114 -21.70 9.13 17.27
C PHE A 114 -23.08 9.42 16.68
N SER A 115 -23.46 10.70 16.71
CA SER A 115 -24.70 11.17 16.13
C SER A 115 -24.58 11.34 14.62
N PHE A 116 -25.73 11.30 13.93
CA PHE A 116 -25.78 11.60 12.50
C PHE A 116 -25.24 13.01 12.17
N LYS A 117 -25.41 13.96 13.10
CA LYS A 117 -24.90 15.33 12.96
C LYS A 117 -23.37 15.38 12.98
N GLU A 118 -22.72 14.64 13.88
CA GLU A 118 -21.26 14.54 13.94
C GLU A 118 -20.68 13.86 12.70
N LEU A 119 -21.36 12.83 12.16
CA LEU A 119 -20.98 12.21 10.90
C LEU A 119 -21.04 13.20 9.73
N ILE A 120 -22.12 13.97 9.61
CA ILE A 120 -22.23 14.96 8.53
C ILE A 120 -21.19 16.07 8.70
N ALA A 121 -20.95 16.53 9.93
CA ALA A 121 -19.93 17.54 10.21
C ALA A 121 -18.52 17.07 9.84
N SER A 122 -18.15 15.83 10.16
CA SER A 122 -16.83 15.28 9.82
C SER A 122 -16.65 15.10 8.31
N ILE A 123 -17.70 14.68 7.59
CA ILE A 123 -17.69 14.61 6.12
C ILE A 123 -17.44 16.00 5.51
N HIS A 124 -18.11 17.04 6.02
CA HIS A 124 -17.88 18.41 5.56
C HIS A 124 -16.48 18.92 5.87
N GLN A 125 -15.95 18.59 7.05
CA GLN A 125 -14.59 18.96 7.44
C GLN A 125 -13.54 18.29 6.55
N PHE A 126 -13.72 17.00 6.25
CA PHE A 126 -12.85 16.23 5.37
C PHE A 126 -12.79 16.80 3.94
N ARG A 127 -13.92 17.32 3.44
CA ARG A 127 -13.98 17.97 2.13
C ARG A 127 -13.18 19.28 2.08
N ASN A 128 -12.98 19.94 3.22
CA ASN A 128 -12.25 21.20 3.32
C ASN A 128 -10.76 21.02 3.64
N SER A 129 -10.32 19.83 4.06
CA SER A 129 -8.91 19.53 4.37
C SER A 129 -8.07 19.07 3.16
N ALA A 130 -8.68 18.97 1.97
CA ALA A 130 -8.01 18.61 0.72
C ALA A 130 -7.68 19.83 -0.18
N ALA A 131 -7.72 21.03 0.38
CA ALA A 131 -7.39 22.30 -0.27
C ALA A 131 -6.04 22.85 0.21
#